data_AF-A0A1H2FI59-F1
#
_entry.id   AF-A0A1H2FI59-F1
#
_cell.length_a   1.000
_cell.length_b   1.000
_cell.length_c   1.000
_cell.angle_alpha   90.00
_cell.angle_beta   90.00
_cell.angle_gamma   90.00
#
_symmetry.space_group_name_H-M   'P 1'
#
loop_
_entity.id
_entity.type
_entity.pdbx_description
1 polymer ?
#
loop_
_entity_poly.entity_id
_entity_poly.type
_entity_poly.pdbx_seq_one_letter_code
_entity_poly.pdbx_strand_id
1 'polypeptide(L)' 'MILDASVREQTYIEDCEVCCNPIELTAAFEENELTRFDSESIEQ' A
#
# COMPACT_ATOMS: atom_id res chain seq x y z
N MET A 1 1.78 9.31 0.52
CA MET A 1 1.79 7.94 1.06
C MET A 1 2.85 7.76 2.14
N ILE A 2 2.46 7.27 3.32
CA ILE A 2 3.35 6.89 4.44
C ILE A 2 3.11 5.40 4.72
N LEU A 3 4.16 4.60 4.78
CA LEU A 3 4.11 3.19 5.21
C LEU A 3 4.70 3.07 6.62
N ASP A 4 4.03 2.35 7.50
CA ASP A 4 4.47 2.18 8.88
C ASP A 4 5.14 0.81 9.06
N ALA A 5 6.46 0.81 9.15
CA ALA A 5 7.23 -0.42 9.31
C ALA A 5 6.99 -1.14 10.66
N SER A 6 6.29 -0.49 11.61
CA SER A 6 5.88 -1.11 12.87
C SER A 6 4.70 -2.09 12.68
N VAL A 7 3.97 -1.98 11.57
CA VAL A 7 2.89 -2.90 11.21
C VAL A 7 3.43 -3.96 10.24
N ARG A 8 3.28 -5.24 10.61
CA ARG A 8 3.79 -6.38 9.80
C ARG A 8 3.17 -6.44 8.41
N GLU A 9 1.87 -6.17 8.29
CA GLU A 9 1.15 -6.13 7.03
C GLU A 9 0.05 -5.08 7.12
N GLN A 10 0.01 -4.17 6.16
CA GLN A 10 -0.97 -3.11 6.08
C GLN A 10 -1.59 -3.07 4.69
N THR A 11 -2.92 -3.05 4.65
CA THR A 11 -3.70 -2.90 3.42
C THR A 11 -4.63 -1.70 3.57
N TYR A 12 -4.56 -0.75 2.64
CA TYR A 12 -5.37 0.46 2.68
C TYR A 12 -5.57 1.02 1.26
N ILE A 13 -6.60 1.85 1.11
CA ILE A 13 -6.97 2.46 -0.17
C ILE A 13 -6.48 3.91 -0.17
N GLU A 14 -5.77 4.32 -1.22
CA GLU A 14 -5.49 5.72 -1.54
C GLU A 14 -5.91 6.03 -2.98
N ASP A 15 -6.03 7.31 -3.30
CA ASP A 15 -6.21 7.74 -4.69
C ASP A 15 -4.85 7.77 -5.40
N CYS A 16 -4.81 7.30 -6.66
CA CYS A 16 -3.61 7.43 -7.47
C CYS A 16 -3.32 8.90 -7.79
N GLU A 17 -2.14 9.40 -7.43
CA GLU A 17 -1.73 10.79 -7.66
C GLU A 17 -1.60 11.20 -9.15
N VAL A 18 -1.68 10.25 -10.08
CA VAL A 18 -1.58 10.50 -11.53
C VAL A 18 -2.95 10.52 -12.20
N CYS A 19 -3.83 9.59 -11.83
CA CYS A 19 -5.14 9.40 -12.49
C CYS A 19 -6.35 9.58 -11.56
N CYS A 20 -6.14 9.86 -10.27
CA CYS A 20 -7.17 10.02 -9.23
C CYS A 20 -8.15 8.83 -9.12
N ASN A 21 -7.74 7.65 -9.58
CA ASN A 21 -8.51 6.43 -9.42
C ASN A 21 -8.13 5.76 -8.10
N PRO A 22 -9.10 5.13 -7.39
CA PRO A 22 -8.82 4.43 -6.16
C PRO A 22 -7.93 3.21 -6.42
N ILE A 23 -6.86 3.10 -5.64
CA ILE A 23 -5.92 1.98 -5.65
C ILE A 23 -5.85 1.38 -4.25
N GLU A 24 -5.88 0.05 -4.17
CA GLU A 24 -5.58 -0.68 -2.95
C GLU A 24 -4.08 -0.96 -2.89
N LEU A 25 -3.49 -0.70 -1.73
CA LEU A 25 -2.06 -0.85 -1.48
C LEU A 25 -1.89 -1.85 -0.37
N THR A 26 -1.06 -2.86 -0.60
CA THR A 26 -0.65 -3.82 0.42
C THR A 26 0.85 -3.75 0.60
N ALA A 27 1.31 -3.48 1.81
CA ALA A 27 2.72 -3.49 2.16
C ALA A 27 2.97 -4.45 3.33
N ALA A 28 4.02 -5.26 3.22
CA ALA A 28 4.46 -6.14 4.30
C ALA A 28 5.89 -5.84 4.71
N PHE A 29 6.11 -5.86 6.02
CA PHE A 29 7.38 -5.56 6.66
C PHE A 29 7.86 -6.76 7.48
N GLU A 30 9.16 -7.02 7.43
CA GLU A 30 9.85 -7.98 8.28
C GLU A 30 11.14 -7.35 8.80
N GLU A 31 11.38 -7.40 10.11
CA GLU A 31 12.54 -6.75 10.74
C GLU A 31 12.69 -5.24 10.41
N ASN A 32 11.57 -4.53 10.19
CA ASN A 32 11.49 -3.14 9.70
C ASN A 32 11.97 -2.93 8.25
N GLU A 33 12.16 -3.99 7.48
CA GLU A 33 12.44 -3.94 6.04
C GLU A 33 11.18 -4.27 5.24
N LEU A 34 10.94 -3.50 4.17
CA LEU A 34 9.84 -3.76 3.24
C LEU A 34 10.15 -5.00 2.41
N THR A 35 9.39 -6.07 2.61
CA THR A 35 9.59 -7.35 1.90
C THR A 35 8.60 -7.54 0.76
N ARG A 36 7.44 -6.89 0.84
CA ARG A 36 6.39 -6.97 -0.18
C ARG A 36 5.68 -5.63 -0.31
N PHE A 37 5.43 -5.24 -1.56
CA PHE A 37 4.60 -4.10 -1.89
C PHE A 37 3.79 -4.43 -3.14
N ASP A 38 2.48 -4.36 -3.02
CA ASP A 38 1.53 -4.56 -4.12
C ASP A 38 0.60 -3.35 -4.19
N SER A 39 0.28 -2.96 -5.43
CA SER A 39 -0.69 -1.91 -5.71
C SER A 39 -1.66 -2.42 -6.78
N GLU A 40 -2.94 -2.47 -6.46
CA GLU A 40 -3.98 -2.91 -7.36
C GLU A 40 -4.98 -1.79 -7.60
N SER A 41 -5.28 -1.50 -8.87
CA SER A 41 -6.37 -0.59 -9.19
C SER A 41 -7.68 -1.28 -8.87
N ILE A 42 -8.44 -0.71 -7.94
CA ILE A 42 -9.77 -1.20 -7.61
C ILE A 42 -10.77 -0.36 -8.39
N GLU A 43 -11.01 -0.70 -9.65
CA GLU A 43 -12.05 -0.05 -10.46
C GLU A 43 -13.38 -0.15 -9.70
N GLN A 44 -13.85 0.99 -9.16
CA GLN A 44 -15.15 1.13 -8.49
C GLN A 44 -16.26 1.27 -9.53
#